data_AF-A0A258MZ96-F1
#
_entry.id   AF-A0A258MZ96-F1
#
_cell.length_a   1.000
_cell.length_b   1.000
_cell.length_c   1.000
_cell.angle_alpha   90.00
_cell.angle_beta   90.00
_cell.angle_gamma   90.00
#
_symmetry.space_group_name_H-M   'P 1'
#
loop_
_entity.id
_entity.type
_entity.pdbx_description
1 polymer ?
#
loop_
_entity_poly.entity_id
_entity_poly.type
_entity_poly.pdbx_seq_one_letter_code
_entity_poly.pdbx_strand_id
1 'polypeptide(L)'
;MGVADQLAKIKAEKAAANLKTGQDFLAANKANPAVVELASGLQYEILVAGTGPKPTAHHEVTCHYHGTMINGTVFDSSVQRGSPAKFPLNRVIAGWTEGVQLMPTGSKWRFFIPPHLAYGDRQISAEIGANSTLIFEVELISFR
;
A
#
# COMPACT_ATOMS: atom_id res chain seq x y z
N MET A 1 18.74 9.38 -31.43
CA MET A 1 17.80 8.73 -30.48
C MET A 1 16.41 9.11 -30.91
N GLY A 2 15.55 8.12 -31.18
CA GLY A 2 14.15 8.38 -31.49
C GLY A 2 13.38 8.82 -30.25
N VAL A 3 12.22 9.43 -30.44
CA VAL A 3 11.30 9.80 -29.34
C VAL A 3 10.97 8.57 -28.47
N ALA A 4 10.85 7.38 -29.09
CA ALA A 4 10.64 6.12 -28.38
C ALA A 4 11.79 5.76 -27.41
N ASP A 5 13.05 5.93 -27.84
CA ASP A 5 14.23 5.65 -27.00
C ASP A 5 14.30 6.62 -25.81
N GLN A 6 14.01 7.90 -26.06
CA GLN A 6 13.99 8.93 -25.02
C GLN A 6 12.89 8.64 -23.99
N LEU A 7 11.70 8.24 -24.44
CA LEU A 7 10.60 7.88 -23.54
C LEU A 7 10.92 6.64 -22.70
N ALA A 8 11.54 5.62 -23.31
CA ALA A 8 11.98 4.42 -22.58
C ALA A 8 13.03 4.76 -21.51
N LYS A 9 14.00 5.61 -21.84
CA LYS A 9 15.03 6.07 -20.91
C LYS A 9 14.43 6.87 -19.75
N ILE A 10 13.53 7.82 -20.01
CA ILE A 10 12.85 8.59 -18.97
C ILE A 10 12.04 7.67 -18.04
N LYS A 11 11.35 6.67 -18.60
CA LYS A 11 10.59 5.69 -17.79
C LYS A 11 11.51 4.86 -16.89
N ALA A 12 12.64 4.37 -17.42
CA ALA A 12 13.61 3.60 -16.65
C ALA A 12 14.26 4.44 -15.54
N GLU A 13 14.65 5.68 -15.82
CA GLU A 13 15.21 6.61 -14.83
C GLU A 13 14.20 6.91 -13.71
N LYS A 14 12.93 7.17 -14.06
CA LYS A 14 11.86 7.35 -13.07
C LYS A 14 11.62 6.09 -12.23
N ALA A 15 11.61 4.92 -12.85
CA ALA A 15 11.43 3.65 -12.13
C ALA A 15 12.59 3.39 -11.14
N ALA A 16 13.83 3.70 -11.54
CA ALA A 16 14.99 3.58 -10.66
C ALA A 16 14.95 4.62 -9.52
N ALA A 17 14.55 5.85 -9.82
CA ALA A 17 14.39 6.90 -8.82
C ALA A 17 13.30 6.55 -7.79
N ASN A 18 12.16 6.03 -8.25
CA ASN A 18 11.07 5.57 -7.39
C ASN A 18 11.52 4.43 -6.47
N LEU A 19 12.21 3.43 -7.03
CA LEU A 19 12.73 2.31 -6.26
C LEU A 19 13.68 2.80 -5.15
N LYS A 20 14.63 3.66 -5.50
CA LYS A 20 15.59 4.21 -4.54
C LYS A 20 14.90 5.01 -3.45
N THR A 21 14.04 5.96 -3.84
CA THR A 21 13.32 6.81 -2.87
C THR A 21 12.41 5.97 -1.96
N GLY A 22 11.78 4.94 -2.52
CA GLY A 22 10.95 3.99 -1.77
C GLY A 22 11.75 3.17 -0.77
N GLN A 23 12.94 2.68 -1.15
CA GLN A 23 13.84 1.95 -0.25
C GLN A 23 14.37 2.85 0.87
N ASP A 24 14.81 4.07 0.54
CA ASP A 24 15.30 5.05 1.52
C ASP A 24 14.17 5.42 2.52
N PHE A 25 12.94 5.60 2.02
CA PHE A 25 11.78 5.86 2.86
C PHE A 25 11.48 4.68 3.80
N LEU A 26 11.43 3.45 3.30
CA LEU A 26 11.15 2.26 4.13
C LEU A 26 12.26 2.01 5.16
N ALA A 27 13.52 2.25 4.79
CA ALA A 27 14.65 2.14 5.71
C ALA A 27 14.55 3.16 6.85
N ALA A 28 14.20 4.41 6.55
CA ALA A 28 13.96 5.44 7.55
C ALA A 28 12.72 5.14 8.40
N ASN A 29 11.64 4.66 7.78
CA ASN A 29 10.38 4.38 8.45
C ASN A 29 10.50 3.21 9.45
N LYS A 30 11.31 2.20 9.15
CA LYS A 30 11.63 1.10 10.08
C LYS A 30 12.30 1.58 11.38
N ALA A 31 12.96 2.74 11.37
CA ALA A 31 13.56 3.30 12.58
C ALA A 31 12.52 3.87 13.56
N ASN A 32 11.26 4.06 13.13
CA ASN A 32 10.18 4.48 14.00
C ASN A 32 9.73 3.30 14.90
N PRO A 33 9.74 3.45 16.23
CA PRO A 33 9.32 2.37 17.15
C PRO A 33 7.84 1.95 17.01
N ALA A 34 6.99 2.78 16.41
CA ALA A 34 5.59 2.43 16.12
C ALA A 34 5.43 1.56 14.87
N VAL A 35 6.48 1.43 14.06
CA VAL A 35 6.46 0.67 12.81
C VAL A 35 6.99 -0.74 13.05
N VAL A 36 6.24 -1.72 12.57
CA VAL A 36 6.62 -3.13 12.57
C VAL A 36 6.88 -3.56 11.14
N GLU A 37 8.03 -4.17 10.89
CA GLU A 37 8.38 -4.77 9.60
C GLU A 37 8.16 -6.29 9.65
N LEU A 38 7.49 -6.82 8.63
CA LEU A 38 7.30 -8.25 8.40
C LEU A 38 8.43 -8.82 7.53
N ALA A 39 8.59 -10.14 7.55
CA ALA A 39 9.61 -10.84 6.75
C ALA A 39 9.45 -10.62 5.23
N SER A 40 8.23 -10.29 4.76
CA SER A 40 7.96 -9.94 3.36
C SER A 40 8.48 -8.56 2.95
N GLY A 41 8.88 -7.73 3.93
CA GLY A 41 9.20 -6.32 3.75
C GLY A 41 8.00 -5.37 3.87
N LEU A 42 6.79 -5.91 4.13
CA LEU A 42 5.64 -5.08 4.49
C LEU A 42 5.92 -4.40 5.83
N GLN A 43 5.72 -3.09 5.89
CA GLN A 43 5.76 -2.35 7.15
C GLN A 43 4.35 -1.87 7.51
N TYR A 44 4.02 -1.88 8.79
CA TYR A 44 2.76 -1.32 9.25
C TYR A 44 2.91 -0.58 10.59
N GLU A 45 2.00 0.34 10.83
CA GLU A 45 1.85 1.11 12.06
C GLU A 45 0.40 1.00 12.52
N ILE A 46 0.19 0.72 13.81
CA ILE A 46 -1.15 0.62 14.40
C ILE A 46 -1.57 2.02 14.83
N LEU A 47 -2.53 2.63 14.12
CA LEU A 47 -3.08 3.94 14.50
C LEU A 47 -4.19 3.80 15.55
N VAL A 48 -5.07 2.82 15.36
CA VAL A 48 -6.14 2.44 16.29
C VAL A 48 -6.17 0.92 16.38
N ALA A 49 -6.06 0.39 17.60
CA ALA A 49 -6.17 -1.03 17.85
C ALA A 49 -7.64 -1.44 18.02
N GLY A 50 -8.12 -2.32 17.15
CA GLY A 50 -9.39 -3.01 17.31
C GLY A 50 -9.25 -4.30 18.13
N THR A 51 -10.37 -4.85 18.56
CA THR A 51 -10.44 -6.07 19.37
C THR A 51 -11.27 -7.18 18.71
N GLY A 52 -11.75 -6.95 17.48
CA GLY A 52 -12.57 -7.90 16.75
C GLY A 52 -11.79 -9.09 16.18
N PRO A 53 -12.50 -10.04 15.55
CA PRO A 53 -11.86 -11.15 14.86
C PRO A 53 -11.03 -10.65 13.66
N LYS A 54 -10.13 -11.50 13.17
CA LYS A 54 -9.28 -11.19 12.01
C LYS A 54 -9.81 -11.91 10.76
N PRO A 55 -9.75 -11.29 9.57
CA PRO A 55 -10.15 -11.94 8.34
C PRO A 55 -9.10 -12.96 7.89
N THR A 56 -9.49 -13.83 6.95
CA THR A 56 -8.60 -14.75 6.22
C THR A 56 -8.50 -14.28 4.77
N ALA A 57 -7.54 -14.78 4.01
CA ALA A 57 -7.34 -14.41 2.60
C ALA A 57 -8.57 -14.63 1.71
N HIS A 58 -9.51 -15.48 2.12
CA HIS A 58 -10.73 -15.79 1.35
C HIS A 58 -11.93 -14.89 1.70
N HIS A 59 -11.85 -14.09 2.77
CA HIS A 59 -12.95 -13.20 3.14
C HIS A 59 -13.03 -11.97 2.24
N GLU A 60 -14.23 -11.44 2.13
CA GLU A 60 -14.49 -10.10 1.61
C GLU A 60 -14.50 -9.11 2.78
N VAL A 61 -13.55 -8.17 2.78
CA VAL A 61 -13.46 -7.13 3.80
C VAL A 61 -14.22 -5.88 3.37
N THR A 62 -14.87 -5.23 4.32
CA THR A 62 -15.41 -3.87 4.19
C THR A 62 -14.51 -2.93 4.97
N CYS A 63 -13.95 -1.92 4.31
CA CYS A 63 -13.02 -0.99 4.94
C CYS A 63 -13.17 0.43 4.40
N HIS A 64 -12.79 1.39 5.24
CA HIS A 64 -12.32 2.67 4.74
C HIS A 64 -10.83 2.59 4.46
N TYR A 65 -10.39 3.19 3.37
CA TYR A 65 -8.99 3.35 3.04
C TYR A 65 -8.67 4.70 2.42
N HIS A 66 -7.41 5.08 2.56
CA HIS A 66 -6.78 6.25 1.96
C HIS A 66 -5.39 5.86 1.45
N GLY A 67 -5.23 5.79 0.14
CA GLY A 67 -4.01 5.43 -0.56
C GLY A 67 -3.24 6.66 -1.05
N THR A 68 -1.99 6.80 -0.60
CA THR A 68 -1.11 7.89 -0.95
C THR A 68 0.26 7.41 -1.40
N MET A 69 0.89 8.19 -2.25
CA MET A 69 2.31 8.05 -2.59
C MET A 69 3.16 8.54 -1.42
N ILE A 70 4.45 8.18 -1.38
CA ILE A 70 5.40 8.62 -0.33
C ILE A 70 5.53 10.15 -0.19
N ASN A 71 5.16 10.91 -1.23
CA ASN A 71 5.16 12.37 -1.23
C ASN A 71 3.81 12.97 -0.74
N GLY A 72 2.86 12.14 -0.31
CA GLY A 72 1.53 12.55 0.15
C GLY A 72 0.48 12.71 -0.95
N THR A 73 0.82 12.51 -2.24
CA THR A 73 -0.17 12.55 -3.33
C THR A 73 -1.18 11.41 -3.17
N VAL A 74 -2.45 11.76 -3.03
CA VAL A 74 -3.55 10.79 -2.97
C VAL A 74 -3.82 10.24 -4.36
N PHE A 75 -3.79 8.91 -4.50
CA PHE A 75 -4.18 8.25 -5.75
C PHE A 75 -5.55 7.57 -5.66
N ASP A 76 -5.98 7.18 -4.45
CA ASP A 76 -7.28 6.56 -4.24
C ASP A 76 -7.76 6.71 -2.79
N SER A 77 -9.05 6.98 -2.56
CA SER A 77 -9.60 7.20 -1.22
C SER A 77 -11.10 6.91 -1.17
N SER A 78 -11.48 5.90 -0.40
CA SER A 78 -12.90 5.65 -0.08
C SER A 78 -13.49 6.73 0.84
N VAL A 79 -12.66 7.34 1.68
CA VAL A 79 -13.10 8.37 2.64
C VAL A 79 -13.53 9.63 1.89
N GLN A 80 -12.79 10.02 0.84
CA GLN A 80 -13.17 11.14 -0.03
C GLN A 80 -14.44 10.84 -0.84
N ARG A 81 -14.71 9.57 -1.13
CA ARG A 81 -15.97 9.13 -1.75
C ARG A 81 -17.14 8.99 -0.77
N GLY A 82 -16.90 9.16 0.53
CA GLY A 82 -17.93 9.12 1.57
C GLY A 82 -18.58 7.76 1.81
N SER A 83 -18.03 6.66 1.28
CA SER A 83 -18.58 5.31 1.46
C SER A 83 -17.48 4.25 1.58
N PRO A 84 -17.64 3.26 2.48
CA PRO A 84 -16.70 2.14 2.57
C PRO A 84 -16.63 1.35 1.27
N ALA A 85 -15.48 0.74 1.02
CA ALA A 85 -15.28 -0.15 -0.11
C ALA A 85 -15.21 -1.60 0.35
N LYS A 86 -15.62 -2.51 -0.54
CA LYS A 86 -15.56 -3.96 -0.32
C LYS A 86 -14.51 -4.58 -1.22
N PHE A 87 -13.65 -5.41 -0.64
CA PHE A 87 -12.58 -6.07 -1.37
C PHE A 87 -12.47 -7.53 -0.98
N PRO A 88 -12.47 -8.46 -1.95
CA PRO A 88 -12.04 -9.83 -1.70
C PRO A 88 -10.52 -9.84 -1.50
N LEU A 89 -10.04 -10.30 -0.33
CA LEU A 89 -8.62 -10.20 0.04
C LEU A 89 -7.68 -11.02 -0.86
N ASN A 90 -8.21 -11.98 -1.61
CA ASN A 90 -7.45 -12.75 -2.60
C ASN A 90 -7.36 -12.10 -3.98
N ARG A 91 -7.90 -10.88 -4.18
CA ARG A 91 -7.80 -10.14 -5.46
C ARG A 91 -7.24 -8.72 -5.31
N VAL A 92 -6.67 -8.41 -4.16
CA VAL A 92 -5.95 -7.16 -3.91
C VAL A 92 -4.43 -7.40 -4.01
N ILE A 93 -3.64 -6.34 -3.89
CA ILE A 93 -2.19 -6.43 -3.87
C ILE A 93 -1.72 -7.27 -2.67
N ALA A 94 -0.59 -7.98 -2.83
CA ALA A 94 -0.10 -8.94 -1.85
C ALA A 94 0.10 -8.33 -0.45
N GLY A 95 0.55 -7.07 -0.38
CA GLY A 95 0.71 -6.35 0.90
C GLY A 95 -0.61 -6.13 1.63
N TRP A 96 -1.72 -5.92 0.92
CA TRP A 96 -3.05 -5.86 1.53
C TRP A 96 -3.52 -7.25 1.97
N THR A 97 -3.35 -8.27 1.13
CA THR A 97 -3.71 -9.64 1.48
C THR A 97 -3.00 -10.06 2.77
N GLU A 98 -1.69 -9.82 2.89
CA GLU A 98 -0.92 -10.13 4.10
C GLU A 98 -1.33 -9.24 5.29
N GLY A 99 -1.29 -7.92 5.11
CA GLY A 99 -1.47 -6.97 6.22
C GLY A 99 -2.87 -6.99 6.84
N VAL A 100 -3.93 -7.06 6.03
CA VAL A 100 -5.31 -6.99 6.53
C VAL A 100 -5.69 -8.26 7.31
N GLN A 101 -5.10 -9.41 6.98
CA GLN A 101 -5.30 -10.65 7.77
C GLN A 101 -4.72 -10.54 9.20
N LEU A 102 -3.81 -9.59 9.44
CA LEU A 102 -3.25 -9.35 10.77
C LEU A 102 -4.09 -8.37 11.59
N MET A 103 -4.95 -7.59 10.94
CA MET A 103 -5.79 -6.56 11.55
C MET A 103 -7.01 -7.17 12.25
N PRO A 104 -7.19 -6.93 13.57
CA PRO A 104 -8.47 -7.11 14.22
C PRO A 104 -9.52 -6.19 13.61
N THR A 105 -10.76 -6.66 13.42
CA THR A 105 -11.88 -5.79 13.04
C THR A 105 -12.05 -4.63 14.03
N GLY A 106 -12.33 -3.44 13.50
CA GLY A 106 -12.37 -2.17 14.24
C GLY A 106 -11.00 -1.47 14.33
N SER A 107 -9.93 -2.07 13.79
CA SER A 107 -8.62 -1.43 13.76
C SER A 107 -8.48 -0.44 12.61
N LYS A 108 -7.67 0.61 12.84
CA LYS A 108 -7.13 1.46 11.79
C LYS A 108 -5.62 1.36 11.76
N TRP A 109 -5.05 0.86 10.67
CA TRP A 109 -3.61 0.70 10.50
C TRP A 109 -3.13 1.53 9.32
N ARG A 110 -1.84 1.89 9.35
CA ARG A 110 -1.13 2.45 8.20
C ARG A 110 -0.15 1.42 7.68
N PHE A 111 -0.26 1.07 6.41
CA PHE A 111 0.64 0.17 5.70
C PHE A 111 1.60 0.96 4.83
N PHE A 112 2.85 0.52 4.80
CA PHE A 112 3.88 1.00 3.87
C PHE A 112 4.33 -0.21 3.05
N ILE A 113 3.90 -0.22 1.80
CA ILE A 113 3.94 -1.39 0.93
C ILE A 113 5.04 -1.21 -0.10
N PRO A 114 6.12 -2.00 -0.04
CA PRO A 114 7.17 -1.96 -1.05
C PRO A 114 6.61 -2.41 -2.41
N PRO A 115 7.25 -2.01 -3.52
CA PRO A 115 6.69 -2.24 -4.86
C PRO A 115 6.46 -3.71 -5.19
N HIS A 116 7.29 -4.64 -4.71
CA HIS A 116 7.12 -6.08 -4.95
C HIS A 116 5.88 -6.68 -4.26
N LEU A 117 5.34 -6.01 -3.24
CA LEU A 117 4.06 -6.37 -2.60
C LEU A 117 2.88 -5.52 -3.11
N ALA A 118 3.14 -4.61 -4.05
CA ALA A 118 2.17 -3.72 -4.69
C ALA A 118 2.04 -4.02 -6.19
N TYR A 119 2.51 -3.11 -7.05
CA TYR A 119 2.37 -3.20 -8.51
C TYR A 119 3.69 -3.45 -9.26
N GLY A 120 4.80 -3.64 -8.53
CA GLY A 120 6.11 -3.96 -9.10
C GLY A 120 6.63 -2.88 -10.05
N ASP A 121 7.21 -3.32 -11.17
CA ASP A 121 7.79 -2.50 -12.23
C ASP A 121 6.75 -1.93 -13.21
N ARG A 122 5.46 -2.18 -12.96
CA ARG A 122 4.37 -1.77 -13.84
C ARG A 122 3.97 -0.33 -13.52
N GLN A 123 3.79 0.47 -14.58
CA GLN A 123 3.10 1.74 -14.47
C GLN A 123 1.59 1.50 -14.52
N ILE A 124 0.88 1.87 -13.45
CA ILE A 124 -0.56 1.65 -13.31
C ILE A 124 -1.35 2.91 -13.68
N SER A 125 -0.86 4.09 -13.31
CA SER A 125 -1.48 5.38 -13.64
C SER A 125 -0.44 6.47 -13.86
N ALA A 126 -0.89 7.73 -13.95
CA ALA A 126 0.02 8.87 -13.96
C ALA A 126 0.69 9.07 -12.59
N GLU A 127 -0.02 8.72 -11.52
CA GLU A 127 0.39 8.82 -10.12
C GLU A 127 1.18 7.59 -9.68
N ILE A 128 0.67 6.38 -9.98
CA ILE A 128 1.30 5.12 -9.60
C ILE A 128 2.26 4.68 -10.70
N GLY A 129 3.51 5.13 -10.56
CA GLY A 129 4.61 4.75 -11.42
C GLY A 129 5.14 3.35 -11.14
N ALA A 130 6.05 2.91 -12.01
CA ALA A 130 6.84 1.71 -11.78
C ALA A 130 7.68 1.84 -10.50
N ASN A 131 7.81 0.74 -9.76
CA ASN A 131 8.55 0.59 -8.52
C ASN A 131 8.14 1.57 -7.41
N SER A 132 6.89 2.04 -7.41
CA SER A 132 6.40 2.93 -6.37
C SER A 132 6.08 2.18 -5.07
N THR A 133 6.65 2.65 -3.96
CA THR A 133 6.18 2.33 -2.62
C THR A 133 4.86 3.05 -2.36
N LEU A 134 3.88 2.33 -1.82
CA LEU A 134 2.54 2.87 -1.55
C LEU A 134 2.30 2.95 -0.05
N ILE A 135 1.60 4.00 0.38
CA ILE A 135 1.14 4.16 1.76
C ILE A 135 -0.38 4.02 1.76
N PHE A 136 -0.91 3.20 2.66
CA PHE A 136 -2.35 3.05 2.84
C PHE A 136 -2.71 3.21 4.30
N GLU A 137 -3.62 4.12 4.62
CA GLU A 137 -4.39 4.02 5.85
C GLU A 137 -5.61 3.17 5.59
N VAL A 138 -5.83 2.14 6.40
CA VAL A 138 -6.95 1.21 6.27
C VAL A 138 -7.63 1.08 7.61
N GLU A 139 -8.94 1.29 7.64
CA GLU A 139 -9.83 1.04 8.75
C GLU A 139 -10.73 -0.15 8.42
N LEU A 140 -10.51 -1.27 9.10
CA LEU A 140 -11.26 -2.49 8.88
C LEU A 140 -12.58 -2.44 9.64
N ILE A 141 -13.71 -2.36 8.91
CA ILE A 141 -15.04 -2.21 9.50
C ILE A 141 -15.68 -3.57 9.77
N SER A 142 -15.63 -4.47 8.79
CA SER A 142 -16.20 -5.82 8.90
C SER A 142 -15.66 -6.74 7.80
N PHE A 143 -15.97 -8.03 7.87
CA PHE A 143 -15.71 -8.98 6.80
C PHE A 143 -16.77 -10.09 6.79
N ARG A 144 -16.86 -10.81 5.66
CA ARG A 144 -17.73 -11.98 5.49
C ARG A 144 -17.08 -13.08 4.66
#